data_AF-H0JN15-F1
#
_entry.id   AF-H0JN15-F1
#
_cell.length_a   1.000
_cell.length_b   1.000
_cell.length_c   1.000
_cell.angle_alpha   90.00
_cell.angle_beta   90.00
_cell.angle_gamma   90.00
#
_symmetry.space_group_name_H-M   'P 1'
#
loop_
_entity.id
_entity.type
_entity.pdbx_description
1 polymer ?
#
loop_
_entity_poly.entity_id
_entity_poly.type
_entity_poly.pdbx_seq_one_letter_code
_entity_poly.pdbx_strand_id
1 'polypeptide(L)'
;MFLAGTGILVLQKTVDVRRADDGGAIALGFCLAVMTASSSAWGFERAGFHRFGVHPRIQQYRDDVHGPGIEIPYVRILPVQLSVVFSCMTVAGAFMITWLVRRGVSDVFVRWDEIREVAADVYTVSGSGASTHNPLIRLHVPGYEPTPPRMGHDKPDSLTVPAYVLVSEPHTLLGLVDRLHRCPEDRHLVTTPGAPELLRPLPVRERLRIARKIPRQQWEW
;
A
#
# COMPACT_ATOMS: atom_id res chain seq x y z
N MET A 1 23.66 -17.34 21.56
CA MET A 1 23.13 -16.27 22.45
C MET A 1 23.41 -14.85 21.96
N PHE A 2 24.46 -14.59 21.16
CA PHE A 2 24.77 -13.22 20.68
C PHE A 2 23.75 -12.60 19.69
N LEU A 3 22.99 -13.39 18.93
CA LEU A 3 22.02 -12.90 17.94
C LEU A 3 20.71 -12.34 18.55
N ALA A 4 20.35 -12.77 19.77
CA ALA A 4 19.15 -12.27 20.44
C ALA A 4 19.37 -10.85 21.01
N GLY A 5 20.61 -10.53 21.41
CA GLY A 5 20.95 -9.22 21.95
C GLY A 5 20.98 -8.11 20.91
N THR A 6 21.40 -8.41 19.67
CA THR A 6 21.44 -7.43 18.58
C THR A 6 20.04 -7.04 18.10
N GLY A 7 19.08 -7.97 18.10
CA GLY A 7 17.68 -7.68 17.74
C GLY A 7 17.00 -6.70 18.70
N ILE A 8 17.22 -6.86 20.00
CA ILE A 8 16.61 -6.01 21.04
C ILE A 8 17.23 -4.60 21.02
N LEU A 9 18.55 -4.48 20.78
CA LEU A 9 19.23 -3.18 20.73
C LEU A 9 18.82 -2.34 19.52
N VAL A 10 18.56 -2.99 18.37
CA VAL A 10 18.03 -2.34 17.16
C VAL A 10 16.57 -1.92 17.36
N LEU A 11 15.77 -2.72 18.07
CA LEU A 11 14.40 -2.37 18.44
C LEU A 11 14.34 -1.17 19.39
N GLN A 12 15.25 -1.07 20.37
CA GLN A 12 15.31 0.10 21.25
C GLN A 12 15.76 1.37 20.51
N LYS A 13 16.79 1.28 19.65
CA LYS A 13 17.26 2.43 18.87
C LYS A 13 16.25 2.93 17.84
N THR A 14 15.41 2.04 17.29
CA THR A 14 14.37 2.43 16.32
C THR A 14 13.15 3.08 16.97
N VAL A 15 12.87 2.77 18.25
CA VAL A 15 11.83 3.46 19.03
C VAL A 15 12.27 4.87 19.41
N ASP A 16 13.56 5.12 19.65
CA ASP A 16 14.06 6.48 19.91
C ASP A 16 14.13 7.37 18.65
N VAL A 17 14.24 6.76 17.46
CA VAL A 17 14.28 7.47 16.16
C VAL A 17 12.87 7.83 15.63
N ARG A 18 11.79 7.43 16.32
CA ARG A 18 10.39 7.76 15.95
C ARG A 18 10.04 9.26 15.92
N ARG A 19 11.00 10.16 16.14
CA ARG A 19 10.75 11.60 16.21
C ARG A 19 11.18 12.41 14.98
N ALA A 20 11.90 11.84 14.01
CA ALA A 20 12.17 12.51 12.75
C ALA A 20 12.51 11.51 11.64
N ASP A 21 11.79 11.60 10.53
CA ASP A 21 12.10 11.08 9.20
C ASP A 21 11.81 9.61 8.85
N ASP A 22 11.35 9.46 7.61
CA ASP A 22 11.14 8.23 6.83
C ASP A 22 12.32 7.24 6.88
N GLY A 23 13.51 7.70 7.27
CA GLY A 23 14.72 6.88 7.43
C GLY A 23 14.57 5.78 8.47
N GLY A 24 13.78 6.00 9.54
CA GLY A 24 13.56 4.99 10.58
C GLY A 24 12.88 3.73 10.06
N ALA A 25 11.89 3.88 9.17
CA ALA A 25 11.18 2.75 8.58
C ALA A 25 12.07 1.94 7.62
N ILE A 26 12.90 2.62 6.82
CA ILE A 26 13.84 2.00 5.89
C ILE A 26 14.90 1.20 6.67
N ALA A 27 15.45 1.77 7.74
CA ALA A 27 16.43 1.11 8.59
C ALA A 27 15.86 -0.17 9.23
N LEU A 28 14.62 -0.11 9.73
CA LEU A 28 13.96 -1.24 10.36
C LEU A 28 13.67 -2.37 9.34
N GLY A 29 13.21 -2.02 8.14
CA GLY A 29 13.04 -2.95 7.03
C GLY A 29 14.34 -3.63 6.61
N PHE A 30 15.44 -2.86 6.51
CA PHE A 30 16.77 -3.40 6.20
C PHE A 30 17.25 -4.38 7.27
N CYS A 31 17.10 -4.03 8.56
CA CYS A 31 17.49 -4.91 9.66
C CYS A 31 16.71 -6.23 9.66
N LEU A 32 15.40 -6.20 9.43
CA LEU A 32 14.56 -7.40 9.31
C LEU A 32 15.00 -8.30 8.14
N ALA A 33 15.32 -7.71 6.99
CA ALA A 33 15.82 -8.44 5.83
C ALA A 33 17.16 -9.12 6.12
N VAL A 34 18.10 -8.40 6.74
CA VAL A 34 19.41 -8.94 7.13
C VAL A 34 19.26 -10.07 8.15
N MET A 35 18.40 -9.89 9.16
CA MET A 35 18.15 -10.94 10.15
C MET A 35 17.56 -12.19 9.50
N THR A 36 16.58 -12.03 8.62
CA THR A 36 15.96 -13.15 7.88
C THR A 36 17.01 -13.89 7.03
N ALA A 37 17.78 -13.16 6.22
CA ALA A 37 18.83 -13.75 5.39
C ALA A 37 19.89 -14.50 6.20
N SER A 38 20.31 -13.92 7.33
CA SER A 38 21.29 -14.54 8.24
C SER A 38 20.75 -15.82 8.89
N SER A 39 19.50 -15.80 9.34
CA SER A 39 18.85 -16.98 9.90
C SER A 39 18.64 -18.08 8.87
N SER A 40 18.29 -17.73 7.62
CA SER A 40 18.21 -18.68 6.51
C SER A 40 19.56 -19.30 6.22
N ALA A 41 20.62 -18.51 6.09
CA ALA A 41 21.99 -18.99 5.83
C ALA A 41 22.47 -19.94 6.94
N TRP A 42 22.26 -19.59 8.20
CA TRP A 42 22.59 -20.44 9.34
C TRP A 42 21.78 -21.75 9.36
N GLY A 43 20.52 -21.71 8.94
CA GLY A 43 19.69 -22.89 8.76
C GLY A 43 20.23 -23.84 7.68
N PHE A 44 20.70 -23.29 6.56
CA PHE A 44 21.37 -24.08 5.50
C PHE A 44 22.68 -24.70 5.98
N GLU A 45 23.47 -23.96 6.76
CA GLU A 45 24.71 -24.43 7.39
C GLU A 45 24.44 -25.66 8.27
N ARG A 46 23.45 -25.54 9.16
CA ARG A 46 23.09 -26.58 10.12
C ARG A 46 22.42 -27.80 9.47
N ALA A 47 21.74 -27.60 8.35
CA ALA A 47 21.15 -28.68 7.57
C ALA A 47 22.18 -29.46 6.70
N GLY A 48 23.45 -29.03 6.69
CA GLY A 48 24.56 -29.77 6.09
C GLY A 48 24.70 -29.59 4.58
N PHE A 49 24.23 -28.47 4.02
CA PHE A 49 24.30 -28.19 2.57
C PHE A 49 25.69 -27.79 2.04
N HIS A 50 26.76 -27.90 2.84
CA HIS A 50 28.13 -27.55 2.41
C HIS A 50 28.77 -28.50 1.39
N ARG A 51 28.09 -29.59 1.02
CA ARG A 51 28.59 -30.54 0.03
C ARG A 51 27.46 -30.91 -0.93
N PHE A 52 27.33 -30.18 -2.04
CA PHE A 52 26.69 -30.70 -3.25
C PHE A 52 27.57 -31.76 -3.92
N GLY A 53 28.05 -32.74 -3.15
CA GLY A 53 28.60 -33.96 -3.68
C GLY A 53 27.44 -34.92 -3.96
N VAL A 54 27.44 -35.57 -5.12
CA VAL A 54 26.48 -36.63 -5.45
C VAL A 54 26.48 -37.63 -4.30
N HIS A 55 25.37 -37.69 -3.55
CA HIS A 55 25.31 -38.49 -2.33
C HIS A 55 25.49 -39.98 -2.70
N PRO A 56 26.44 -40.72 -2.10
CA PRO A 56 26.73 -42.11 -2.46
C PRO A 56 25.62 -43.11 -2.04
N ARG A 57 24.39 -42.65 -1.80
CA ARG A 57 23.21 -43.46 -1.43
C ARG A 57 22.02 -43.24 -2.37
N ILE A 58 22.24 -42.87 -3.62
CA ILE A 58 21.27 -43.20 -4.68
C ILE A 58 21.33 -44.72 -4.82
N GLN A 59 20.58 -45.42 -3.96
CA GLN A 59 20.45 -46.87 -4.05
C GLN A 59 19.42 -47.17 -5.12
N GLN A 60 19.79 -48.02 -6.07
CA GLN A 60 18.81 -48.62 -6.95
C GLN A 60 17.89 -49.48 -6.08
N TYR A 61 16.65 -49.05 -5.96
CA TYR A 61 15.62 -49.78 -5.23
C TYR A 61 14.87 -50.62 -6.27
N ARG A 62 14.86 -51.94 -6.08
CA ARG A 62 14.16 -52.87 -6.96
C ARG A 62 12.99 -53.45 -6.17
N ASP A 63 11.80 -53.00 -6.54
CA ASP A 63 10.54 -53.53 -6.03
C ASP A 63 9.96 -54.48 -7.07
N ASP A 64 9.46 -55.63 -6.64
CA ASP A 64 8.84 -56.64 -7.51
C ASP A 64 7.53 -56.12 -8.11
N VAL A 65 6.90 -55.12 -7.49
CA VAL A 65 5.64 -54.53 -7.97
C VAL A 65 5.87 -53.42 -9.01
N HIS A 66 6.95 -52.63 -8.89
CA HIS A 66 7.13 -51.40 -9.68
C HIS A 66 8.37 -51.42 -10.61
N GLY A 67 9.21 -52.46 -10.54
CA GLY A 67 10.43 -52.56 -11.34
C GLY A 67 11.60 -51.72 -10.78
N PRO A 68 12.71 -51.58 -11.53
CA PRO A 68 13.89 -50.86 -11.07
C PRO A 68 13.62 -49.35 -10.98
N GLY A 69 13.68 -48.81 -9.77
CA GLY A 69 13.46 -47.39 -9.47
C GLY A 69 14.63 -46.75 -8.72
N ILE A 70 14.59 -45.43 -8.64
CA ILE A 70 15.52 -44.64 -7.83
C ILE A 70 14.75 -44.04 -6.67
N GLU A 71 15.09 -44.42 -5.44
CA GLU A 71 14.50 -43.82 -4.24
C GLU A 71 15.26 -42.55 -3.86
N ILE A 72 14.59 -41.40 -3.99
CA ILE A 72 15.14 -40.11 -3.57
C ILE A 72 14.61 -39.80 -2.16
N PRO A 73 15.45 -39.81 -1.12
CA PRO A 73 14.99 -39.58 0.25
C PRO A 73 14.47 -38.13 0.40
N TYR A 74 13.15 -38.00 0.47
CA TYR A 74 12.42 -36.72 0.51
C TYR A 74 12.65 -35.87 1.78
N VAL A 75 13.26 -36.45 2.81
CA VAL A 75 13.33 -35.89 4.18
C VAL A 75 14.18 -34.62 4.29
N ARG A 76 15.05 -34.33 3.30
CA ARG A 76 15.95 -33.15 3.33
C ARG A 76 15.53 -31.98 2.44
N ILE A 77 14.61 -32.18 1.50
CA ILE A 77 14.17 -31.12 0.58
C ILE A 77 13.13 -30.20 1.25
N LEU A 78 12.31 -30.77 2.13
CA LEU A 78 11.24 -30.08 2.85
C LEU A 78 11.71 -28.87 3.68
N PRO A 79 12.78 -28.94 4.52
CA PRO A 79 13.25 -27.77 5.28
C PRO A 79 13.82 -26.66 4.40
N VAL A 80 14.39 -26.98 3.24
CA VAL A 80 14.88 -25.98 2.27
C VAL A 80 13.73 -25.26 1.58
N GLN A 81 12.71 -26.01 1.15
CA GLN A 81 11.54 -25.40 0.55
C GLN A 81 10.80 -24.50 1.55
N LEU A 82 10.66 -24.94 2.81
CA LEU A 82 10.07 -24.12 3.86
C LEU A 82 10.90 -22.86 4.13
N SER A 83 12.24 -22.94 4.21
CA SER A 83 13.07 -21.77 4.51
C SER A 83 12.98 -20.70 3.42
N VAL A 84 12.91 -21.11 2.15
CA VAL A 84 12.73 -20.19 1.01
C VAL A 84 11.34 -19.53 1.06
N VAL A 85 10.29 -20.31 1.33
CA VAL A 85 8.92 -19.78 1.41
C VAL A 85 8.78 -18.79 2.57
N PHE A 86 9.30 -19.12 3.75
CA PHE A 86 9.24 -18.23 4.91
C PHE A 86 10.04 -16.94 4.68
N SER A 87 11.22 -17.01 4.05
CA SER A 87 12.01 -15.82 3.70
C SER A 87 11.30 -14.92 2.69
N CYS A 88 10.64 -15.50 1.68
CA CYS A 88 9.87 -14.73 0.70
C CYS A 88 8.68 -14.01 1.35
N MET A 89 7.97 -14.70 2.27
CA MET A 89 6.84 -14.11 2.99
C MET A 89 7.24 -12.96 3.91
N THR A 90 8.39 -13.03 4.59
CA THR A 90 8.84 -11.93 5.47
C THR A 90 9.27 -10.70 4.69
N VAL A 91 9.95 -10.86 3.55
CA VAL A 91 10.34 -9.73 2.69
C VAL A 91 9.11 -9.06 2.07
N ALA A 92 8.16 -9.84 1.53
CA ALA A 92 6.91 -9.31 0.99
C ALA A 92 6.07 -8.61 2.08
N GLY A 93 6.00 -9.20 3.28
CA GLY A 93 5.31 -8.63 4.43
C GLY A 93 5.94 -7.31 4.89
N ALA A 94 7.27 -7.25 5.03
CA ALA A 94 7.98 -6.04 5.41
C ALA A 94 7.81 -4.93 4.36
N PHE A 95 7.83 -5.27 3.07
CA PHE A 95 7.59 -4.32 2.00
C PHE A 95 6.15 -3.79 2.02
N MET A 96 5.15 -4.65 2.20
CA MET A 96 3.75 -4.26 2.35
C MET A 96 3.51 -3.36 3.57
N ILE A 97 4.08 -3.70 4.73
CA ILE A 97 3.98 -2.89 5.95
C ILE A 97 4.66 -1.54 5.74
N THR A 98 5.86 -1.52 5.16
CA THR A 98 6.58 -0.27 4.87
C THR A 98 5.80 0.60 3.88
N TRP A 99 5.25 0.01 2.83
CA TRP A 99 4.40 0.69 1.85
C TRP A 99 3.13 1.26 2.49
N LEU A 100 2.48 0.52 3.38
CA LEU A 100 1.33 0.98 4.15
C LEU A 100 1.69 2.12 5.11
N VAL A 101 2.80 2.02 5.83
CA VAL A 101 3.27 3.05 6.76
C VAL A 101 3.71 4.32 6.02
N ARG A 102 4.31 4.19 4.83
CA ARG A 102 4.66 5.33 3.97
C ARG A 102 3.44 6.08 3.45
N ARG A 103 2.28 5.43 3.33
CA ARG A 103 0.99 6.10 3.07
C ARG A 103 0.43 6.78 4.32
N GLY A 104 1.30 7.40 5.12
CA GLY A 104 0.96 8.04 6.38
C GLY A 104 -0.34 8.84 6.27
N VAL A 105 -1.28 8.53 7.15
CA VAL A 105 -2.52 9.30 7.31
C VAL A 105 -2.10 10.66 7.84
N SER A 106 -2.03 11.64 6.95
CA SER A 106 -1.79 13.02 7.33
C SER A 106 -3.15 13.67 7.56
N ASP A 107 -3.48 13.89 8.83
CA ASP A 107 -4.70 14.59 9.21
C ASP A 107 -4.47 16.10 9.03
N VAL A 108 -4.93 16.63 7.89
CA VAL A 108 -5.07 18.08 7.72
C VAL A 108 -6.53 18.42 7.90
N PHE A 109 -6.76 19.25 8.90
CA PHE A 109 -8.06 19.86 9.11
C PHE A 109 -8.09 21.19 8.35
N VAL A 110 -9.04 21.30 7.41
CA VAL A 110 -9.38 22.56 6.73
C VAL A 110 -10.81 22.87 7.08
N ARG A 111 -11.09 24.11 7.48
CA ARG A 111 -12.47 24.49 7.78
C ARG A 111 -13.25 24.72 6.49
N TRP A 112 -14.52 24.37 6.48
CA TRP A 112 -15.38 24.52 5.29
C TRP A 112 -15.48 25.96 4.79
N ASP A 113 -15.37 26.95 5.67
CA ASP A 113 -15.39 28.38 5.33
C ASP A 113 -14.08 28.90 4.72
N GLU A 114 -12.99 28.16 4.87
CA GLU A 114 -11.68 28.48 4.27
C GLU A 114 -11.56 27.95 2.84
N ILE A 115 -12.37 26.96 2.48
CA ILE A 115 -12.44 26.42 1.13
C ILE A 115 -13.15 27.45 0.26
N ARG A 116 -12.44 28.00 -0.72
CA ARG A 116 -13.03 28.94 -1.68
C ARG A 116 -13.70 28.19 -2.83
N GLU A 117 -13.03 27.15 -3.32
CA GLU A 117 -13.43 26.43 -4.51
C GLU A 117 -13.01 24.95 -4.41
N VAL A 118 -13.84 24.08 -5.00
CA VAL A 118 -13.59 22.64 -5.14
C VAL A 118 -13.52 22.35 -6.63
N ALA A 119 -12.36 21.89 -7.12
CA ALA A 119 -12.11 21.64 -8.53
C ALA A 119 -11.65 20.21 -8.79
N ALA A 120 -12.03 19.67 -9.95
CA ALA A 120 -11.48 18.41 -10.45
C ALA A 120 -10.12 18.65 -11.10
N ASP A 121 -9.17 17.74 -10.91
CA ASP A 121 -7.87 17.77 -11.57
C ASP A 121 -7.40 16.35 -11.90
N VAL A 122 -6.34 16.23 -12.71
CA VAL A 122 -5.78 14.96 -13.17
C VAL A 122 -4.26 15.01 -13.09
N TYR A 123 -3.69 14.07 -12.34
CA TYR A 123 -2.26 13.81 -12.35
C TYR A 123 -1.92 12.73 -13.37
N THR A 124 -1.13 13.08 -14.38
CA THR A 124 -0.72 12.13 -15.43
C THR A 124 0.68 11.61 -15.14
N VAL A 125 0.80 10.28 -15.03
CA VAL A 125 2.09 9.59 -14.95
C VAL A 125 2.40 9.00 -16.32
N SER A 126 3.45 9.50 -16.96
CA SER A 126 3.92 8.97 -18.25
C SER A 126 5.06 7.97 -18.03
N GLY A 127 4.86 6.73 -18.50
CA GLY A 127 5.90 5.69 -18.58
C GLY A 127 6.36 5.45 -20.01
N SER A 128 7.26 4.49 -20.21
CA SER A 128 7.89 4.17 -21.51
C SER A 128 6.97 3.55 -22.57
N GLY A 129 5.65 3.76 -22.47
CA GLY A 129 4.65 3.21 -23.41
C GLY A 129 3.19 3.40 -23.01
N ALA A 130 2.90 3.98 -21.84
CA ALA A 130 1.53 4.28 -21.40
C ALA A 130 1.50 5.49 -20.47
N SER A 131 0.40 6.25 -20.54
CA SER A 131 0.07 7.32 -19.60
C SER A 131 -1.09 6.89 -18.70
N THR A 132 -0.90 6.98 -17.39
CA THR A 132 -1.95 6.73 -16.40
C THR A 132 -2.49 8.07 -15.90
N HIS A 133 -3.79 8.29 -16.02
CA HIS A 133 -4.48 9.48 -15.54
C HIS A 133 -5.09 9.20 -14.17
N ASN A 134 -4.53 9.81 -13.13
CA ASN A 134 -4.97 9.65 -11.75
C ASN A 134 -5.85 10.84 -11.35
N PRO A 135 -7.14 10.64 -11.04
CA PRO A 135 -8.03 11.73 -10.65
C PRO A 135 -7.63 12.33 -9.29
N LEU A 136 -7.63 13.65 -9.24
CA LEU A 136 -7.39 14.49 -8.07
C LEU A 136 -8.58 15.42 -7.85
N ILE A 137 -8.78 15.84 -6.60
CA ILE A 137 -9.69 16.93 -6.24
C ILE A 137 -8.84 18.01 -5.58
N ARG A 138 -8.91 19.24 -6.08
CA ARG A 138 -8.26 20.40 -5.46
C ARG A 138 -9.24 21.19 -4.63
N LEU A 139 -8.85 21.50 -3.40
CA LEU A 139 -9.53 22.45 -2.54
C LEU A 139 -8.70 23.73 -2.54
N HIS A 140 -9.22 24.80 -3.12
CA HIS A 140 -8.57 26.10 -3.08
C HIS A 140 -8.77 26.73 -1.71
N VAL A 141 -7.68 26.94 -0.98
CA VAL A 141 -7.66 27.43 0.39
C VAL A 141 -6.61 28.55 0.44
N PRO A 142 -7.02 29.82 0.30
CA PRO A 142 -6.08 30.95 0.29
C PRO A 142 -5.24 30.99 1.56
N GLY A 143 -3.93 31.17 1.43
CA GLY A 143 -2.98 31.17 2.54
C GLY A 143 -2.55 29.78 3.02
N TYR A 144 -2.97 28.71 2.34
CA TYR A 144 -2.50 27.36 2.62
C TYR A 144 -1.10 27.12 2.05
N GLU A 145 -0.10 27.05 2.93
CA GLU A 145 1.28 26.67 2.58
C GLU A 145 1.72 25.43 3.38
N PRO A 146 1.55 24.22 2.84
CA PRO A 146 2.03 23.02 3.51
C PRO A 146 3.56 22.98 3.46
N THR A 147 4.21 23.18 4.61
CA THR A 147 5.66 23.07 4.74
C THR A 147 6.01 21.98 5.77
N PRO A 148 6.54 20.82 5.35
CA PRO A 148 6.73 20.37 3.97
C PRO A 148 5.41 19.98 3.27
N PRO A 149 5.38 19.93 1.92
CA PRO A 149 4.21 19.45 1.17
C PRO A 149 3.91 17.99 1.54
N ARG A 150 2.64 17.66 1.79
CA ARG A 150 2.23 16.30 2.19
C ARG A 150 2.38 15.32 1.06
N MET A 151 2.10 15.80 -0.14
CA MET A 151 2.27 15.05 -1.37
C MET A 151 2.96 15.93 -2.40
N GLY A 152 3.68 15.31 -3.33
CA GLY A 152 4.32 16.03 -4.44
C GLY A 152 3.37 16.76 -5.39
N HIS A 153 2.05 16.74 -5.13
CA HIS A 153 1.03 17.42 -5.93
C HIS A 153 0.37 18.61 -5.21
N ASP A 154 0.67 18.82 -3.92
CA ASP A 154 0.23 20.01 -3.21
C ASP A 154 0.86 21.25 -3.83
N LYS A 155 0.07 22.31 -3.96
CA LYS A 155 0.51 23.62 -4.48
C LYS A 155 0.18 24.68 -3.44
N PRO A 156 0.89 25.82 -3.42
CA PRO A 156 0.48 26.98 -2.62
C PRO A 156 -0.99 27.32 -2.89
N ASP A 157 -1.71 27.72 -1.83
CA ASP A 157 -3.14 28.07 -1.85
C ASP A 157 -4.10 26.93 -2.24
N SER A 158 -3.62 25.68 -2.28
CA SER A 158 -4.49 24.55 -2.58
C SER A 158 -4.08 23.26 -1.86
N LEU A 159 -5.08 22.61 -1.28
CA LEU A 159 -4.94 21.26 -0.73
C LEU A 159 -5.36 20.24 -1.78
N THR A 160 -4.51 19.24 -2.03
CA THR A 160 -4.83 18.17 -2.98
C THR A 160 -5.39 16.93 -2.27
N VAL A 161 -6.55 16.47 -2.71
CA VAL A 161 -7.15 15.20 -2.29
C VAL A 161 -6.94 14.17 -3.42
N PRO A 162 -6.15 13.11 -3.17
CA PRO A 162 -5.84 12.10 -4.18
C PRO A 162 -7.01 11.11 -4.32
N ALA A 163 -8.03 11.47 -5.10
CA ALA A 163 -9.25 10.65 -5.21
C ALA A 163 -8.95 9.19 -5.66
N TYR A 164 -7.92 8.98 -6.48
CA TYR A 164 -7.51 7.67 -6.97
C TYR A 164 -6.99 6.68 -5.90
N VAL A 165 -6.63 7.14 -4.69
CA VAL A 165 -6.22 6.24 -3.60
C VAL A 165 -7.34 5.95 -2.60
N LEU A 166 -8.48 6.62 -2.74
CA LEU A 166 -9.63 6.47 -1.86
C LEU A 166 -10.57 5.37 -2.38
N VAL A 167 -11.32 4.76 -1.47
CA VAL A 167 -12.26 3.66 -1.80
C VAL A 167 -13.47 4.15 -2.62
N SER A 168 -13.82 5.42 -2.49
CA SER A 168 -14.96 6.05 -3.16
C SER A 168 -14.69 6.33 -4.64
N GLU A 169 -15.71 6.20 -5.50
CA GLU A 169 -15.62 6.64 -6.91
C GLU A 169 -15.29 8.16 -6.96
N PRO A 170 -14.28 8.60 -7.76
CA PRO A 170 -13.81 9.99 -7.77
C PRO A 170 -14.90 11.03 -8.02
N HIS A 171 -15.82 10.76 -8.95
CA HIS A 171 -16.94 11.66 -9.26
C HIS A 171 -17.95 11.75 -8.12
N THR A 172 -18.20 10.64 -7.42
CA THR A 172 -19.08 10.61 -6.24
C THR A 172 -18.46 11.44 -5.12
N LEU A 173 -17.17 11.27 -4.87
CA LEU A 173 -16.45 12.04 -3.86
C LEU A 173 -16.45 13.54 -4.20
N LEU A 174 -16.13 13.90 -5.44
CA LEU A 174 -16.17 15.29 -5.92
C LEU A 174 -17.55 15.91 -5.72
N GLY A 175 -18.61 15.22 -6.18
CA GLY A 175 -19.98 15.70 -6.06
C GLY A 175 -20.43 15.85 -4.59
N LEU A 176 -20.00 14.95 -3.71
CA LEU A 176 -20.28 15.05 -2.28
C LEU A 176 -19.55 16.26 -1.67
N VAL A 177 -18.24 16.40 -1.89
CA VAL A 177 -17.45 17.51 -1.33
C VAL A 177 -17.95 18.87 -1.83
N ASP A 178 -18.24 18.97 -3.13
CA ASP A 178 -18.81 20.18 -3.74
C ASP A 178 -20.20 20.52 -3.17
N ARG A 179 -21.06 19.51 -2.95
CA ARG A 179 -22.36 19.71 -2.28
C ARG A 179 -22.20 20.22 -0.86
N LEU A 180 -21.32 19.62 -0.06
CA LEU A 180 -21.09 20.02 1.34
C LEU A 180 -20.43 21.40 1.45
N HIS A 181 -19.65 21.78 0.44
CA HIS A 181 -19.10 23.12 0.29
C HIS A 181 -20.21 24.15 0.06
N ARG A 182 -21.04 23.94 -0.98
CA ARG A 182 -22.12 24.87 -1.39
C ARG A 182 -23.31 24.92 -0.42
N CYS A 183 -23.61 23.82 0.26
CA CYS A 183 -24.78 23.68 1.14
C CYS A 183 -24.34 23.40 2.58
N PRO A 184 -24.13 24.44 3.42
CA PRO A 184 -23.74 24.25 4.82
C PRO A 184 -24.70 23.37 5.63
N GLU A 185 -25.99 23.45 5.31
CA GLU A 185 -27.03 22.64 5.94
C GLU A 185 -26.80 21.14 5.74
N ASP A 186 -26.18 20.72 4.63
CA ASP A 186 -25.93 19.30 4.34
C ASP A 186 -24.70 18.75 5.09
N ARG A 187 -23.91 19.59 5.77
CA ARG A 187 -22.67 19.17 6.47
C ARG A 187 -22.93 18.19 7.60
N HIS A 188 -24.12 18.17 8.20
CA HIS A 188 -24.48 17.18 9.21
C HIS A 188 -24.54 15.75 8.63
N LEU A 189 -24.77 15.59 7.32
CA LEU A 189 -24.94 14.27 6.68
C LEU A 189 -23.69 13.39 6.87
N VAL A 190 -22.49 13.97 6.85
CA VAL A 190 -21.23 13.24 7.05
C VAL A 190 -20.94 12.87 8.51
N THR A 191 -21.71 13.42 9.46
CA THR A 191 -21.62 13.05 10.88
C THR A 191 -22.56 11.92 11.28
N THR A 192 -23.47 11.54 10.38
CA THR A 192 -24.44 10.47 10.64
C THR A 192 -23.80 9.08 10.49
N PRO A 193 -24.28 8.06 11.20
CA PRO A 193 -23.81 6.67 11.02
C PRO A 193 -23.98 6.14 9.60
N GLY A 194 -24.91 6.71 8.81
CA GLY A 194 -25.15 6.37 7.40
C GLY A 194 -24.22 7.07 6.41
N ALA A 195 -23.30 7.93 6.87
CA ALA A 195 -22.39 8.68 6.01
C ALA A 195 -21.61 7.83 4.98
N PRO A 196 -21.19 6.58 5.26
CA PRO A 196 -20.52 5.75 4.26
C PRO A 196 -21.37 5.49 2.99
N GLU A 197 -22.70 5.52 3.11
CA GLU A 197 -23.60 5.37 1.95
C GLU A 197 -23.52 6.56 0.98
N LEU A 198 -23.14 7.74 1.47
CA LEU A 198 -22.96 8.95 0.63
C LEU A 198 -21.76 8.81 -0.32
N LEU A 199 -20.80 7.95 0.03
CA LEU A 199 -19.63 7.65 -0.80
C LEU A 199 -19.90 6.56 -1.83
N ARG A 200 -21.07 5.89 -1.75
CA ARG A 200 -21.46 4.91 -2.75
C ARG A 200 -21.99 5.63 -3.98
N PRO A 201 -21.53 5.24 -5.18
CA PRO A 201 -22.08 5.82 -6.39
C PRO A 201 -23.56 5.47 -6.51
N LEU A 202 -24.34 6.44 -6.98
CA LEU A 202 -25.75 6.19 -7.30
C LEU A 202 -25.86 5.03 -8.30
N PRO A 203 -26.88 4.16 -8.16
CA PRO A 203 -27.15 3.11 -9.13
C PRO A 203 -27.20 3.67 -10.54
N VAL A 204 -26.69 2.94 -11.53
CA VAL A 204 -26.59 3.40 -12.93
C VAL A 204 -27.95 3.88 -13.47
N ARG A 205 -29.04 3.21 -13.08
CA ARG A 205 -30.41 3.60 -13.46
C ARG A 205 -30.79 5.00 -12.96
N GLU A 206 -30.36 5.35 -11.75
CA GLU A 206 -30.58 6.67 -11.15
C GLU A 206 -29.79 7.74 -11.91
N ARG A 207 -28.50 7.47 -12.17
CA ARG A 207 -27.62 8.37 -12.95
C ARG A 207 -28.18 8.63 -14.35
N LEU A 208 -28.65 7.58 -15.02
CA LEU A 208 -29.31 7.70 -16.34
C LEU A 208 -30.62 8.48 -16.27
N ARG A 209 -31.42 8.30 -15.20
CA ARG A 209 -32.65 9.08 -15.00
C ARG A 209 -32.35 10.56 -14.83
N ILE A 210 -31.31 10.90 -14.06
CA ILE A 210 -30.86 12.29 -13.88
C ILE A 210 -30.31 12.86 -15.18
N ALA A 211 -29.43 12.14 -15.88
CA ALA A 211 -28.85 12.57 -17.15
C ALA A 211 -29.91 12.87 -18.22
N ARG A 212 -31.02 12.11 -18.25
CA ARG A 212 -32.16 12.38 -19.14
C ARG A 212 -32.94 13.66 -18.80
N LYS A 213 -32.85 14.14 -17.56
CA LYS A 213 -33.51 15.38 -17.11
C LYS A 213 -32.65 16.62 -17.35
N ILE A 214 -31.35 16.47 -17.60
CA ILE A 214 -30.45 17.58 -17.92
C ILE A 214 -30.69 17.95 -19.40
N PRO A 215 -31.14 19.17 -19.72
CA PRO A 215 -31.34 19.60 -21.11
C PRO A 215 -30.04 19.51 -21.90
N ARG A 216 -30.12 18.99 -23.14
CA ARG A 216 -28.96 18.76 -24.04
C ARG A 216 -28.08 19.99 -24.32
N GLN A 217 -28.52 21.20 -23.99
CA GLN A 217 -27.76 22.45 -24.22
C GLN A 217 -26.55 22.65 -23.30
N GLN A 218 -26.39 21.89 -22.21
CA GLN A 218 -25.24 22.04 -21.28
C GLN A 218 -23.98 21.25 -21.69
N TRP A 219 -23.96 20.63 -22.89
CA TRP A 219 -22.88 19.77 -23.35
C TRP A 219 -21.94 20.43 -24.37
N GLU A 220 -22.13 21.72 -24.67
CA GLU A 220 -21.20 22.51 -25.48
C GLU A 220 -20.16 23.17 -24.58
N TRP A 221 -19.06 22.46 -24.32
CA TRP A 221 -17.78 23.00 -23.85
C TRP A 221 -16.64 22.27 -24.56
#